data_AF-A0A432Z1B1-F1
#
_entry.id   AF-A0A432Z1B1-F1
#
_cell.length_a   1.000
_cell.length_b   1.000
_cell.length_c   1.000
_cell.angle_alpha   90.00
_cell.angle_beta   90.00
_cell.angle_gamma   90.00
#
_symmetry.space_group_name_H-M   'P 1'
#
loop_
_entity.id
_entity.type
_entity.pdbx_description
1 polymer ?
#
loop_
_entity_poly.entity_id
_entity_poly.type
_entity_poly.pdbx_seq_one_letter_code
_entity_poly.pdbx_strand_id
1 'polypeptide(L)'
;MNNKERSLKDLLLPRVKGNVHSRYFPEEYDYIYDSSVEAKNRKRGINPMSQEYTDKVNEKRAQLGVSPLGPDGQAQDGSSDTFASKVAEEQMDKANEQLTRYLSEALYELDPANTYCKENSCFDEYELIAQSTIATEQNGKPFSVAIREKMINSFGRETFDHKTINTMSDTLIKSMAVKIARA
;
A
#
# COMPACT_ATOMS: atom_id res chain seq x y z
N MET A 1 -17.77 -15.82 -17.92
CA MET A 1 -16.79 -14.84 -17.43
C MET A 1 -16.16 -15.42 -16.18
N ASN A 2 -14.90 -15.87 -16.25
CA ASN A 2 -14.18 -16.39 -15.09
C ASN A 2 -13.90 -15.22 -14.14
N ASN A 3 -14.76 -15.04 -13.14
CA ASN A 3 -14.50 -14.15 -12.03
C ASN A 3 -13.50 -14.88 -11.10
N LYS A 4 -12.25 -15.00 -11.56
CA LYS A 4 -11.18 -15.55 -10.73
C LYS A 4 -11.04 -14.58 -9.56
N GLU A 5 -11.44 -15.02 -8.38
CA GLU A 5 -11.37 -14.21 -7.17
C GLU A 5 -9.91 -13.77 -6.97
N ARG A 6 -9.71 -12.47 -6.73
CA ARG A 6 -8.38 -11.88 -6.57
C ARG A 6 -7.77 -12.39 -5.27
N SER A 7 -6.56 -12.94 -5.35
CA SER A 7 -5.81 -13.34 -4.17
C SER A 7 -5.42 -12.12 -3.33
N LEU A 8 -5.03 -12.34 -2.07
CA LEU A 8 -4.49 -11.28 -1.23
C LEU A 8 -3.27 -10.60 -1.90
N LYS A 9 -2.41 -11.37 -2.58
CA LYS A 9 -1.28 -10.84 -3.35
C LYS A 9 -1.75 -9.87 -4.45
N ASP A 10 -2.79 -10.25 -5.20
CA ASP A 10 -3.37 -9.41 -6.25
C ASP A 10 -3.98 -8.10 -5.72
N LEU A 11 -4.44 -8.11 -4.46
CA LEU A 11 -4.97 -6.92 -3.78
C LEU A 11 -3.86 -6.01 -3.23
N LEU A 12 -2.75 -6.59 -2.77
CA LEU A 12 -1.63 -5.87 -2.17
C LEU A 12 -0.71 -5.24 -3.22
N LEU A 13 -0.32 -5.99 -4.27
CA LEU A 13 0.68 -5.56 -5.24
C LEU A 13 0.44 -4.15 -5.83
N PRO A 14 -0.76 -3.79 -6.34
CA PRO A 14 -0.98 -2.44 -6.87
C PRO A 14 -0.84 -1.35 -5.80
N ARG A 15 -1.15 -1.65 -4.53
CA ARG A 15 -1.00 -0.70 -3.42
C ARG A 15 0.44 -0.58 -2.97
N VAL A 16 1.18 -1.67 -2.92
CA VAL A 16 2.62 -1.66 -2.63
C VAL A 16 3.35 -0.85 -3.69
N LYS A 17 3.08 -1.12 -4.98
CA LYS A 17 3.59 -0.31 -6.10
C LYS A 17 3.31 1.18 -5.93
N GLY A 18 2.07 1.57 -5.63
CA GLY A 18 1.73 2.98 -5.43
C GLY A 18 2.51 3.62 -4.27
N ASN A 19 2.66 2.90 -3.15
CA ASN A 19 3.45 3.38 -2.01
C ASN A 19 4.94 3.49 -2.35
N VAL A 20 5.51 2.50 -3.05
CA VAL A 20 6.89 2.54 -3.54
C VAL A 20 7.11 3.72 -4.47
N HIS A 21 6.24 3.90 -5.47
CA HIS A 21 6.35 4.99 -6.44
C HIS A 21 6.31 6.35 -5.74
N SER A 22 5.31 6.59 -4.89
CA SER A 22 5.20 7.85 -4.14
C SER A 22 6.40 8.14 -3.21
N ARG A 23 7.06 7.09 -2.71
CA ARG A 23 8.26 7.23 -1.85
C ARG A 23 9.52 7.51 -2.66
N TYR A 24 9.70 6.83 -3.79
CA TYR A 24 10.91 6.96 -4.60
C TYR A 24 10.85 8.19 -5.52
N PHE A 25 9.67 8.57 -5.99
CA PHE A 25 9.45 9.68 -6.91
C PHE A 25 8.38 10.67 -6.39
N PRO A 26 8.54 11.22 -5.16
CA PRO A 26 7.57 12.16 -4.61
C PRO A 26 7.39 13.40 -5.50
N GLU A 27 8.42 13.81 -6.24
CA GLU A 27 8.39 14.94 -7.17
C GLU A 27 7.30 14.81 -8.25
N GLU A 28 6.90 13.58 -8.60
CA GLU A 28 5.86 13.33 -9.60
C GLU A 28 4.46 13.62 -9.05
N TYR A 29 4.32 13.91 -7.76
CA TYR A 29 3.05 14.23 -7.09
C TYR A 29 2.98 15.67 -6.57
N ASP A 30 4.05 16.45 -6.68
CA ASP A 30 4.11 17.83 -6.16
C ASP A 30 3.04 18.74 -6.80
N TYR A 31 2.66 18.46 -8.06
CA TYR A 31 1.65 19.23 -8.79
C TYR A 31 0.26 19.21 -8.14
N ILE A 32 -0.02 18.25 -7.25
CA ILE A 32 -1.30 18.16 -6.52
C ILE A 32 -1.53 19.41 -5.67
N TYR A 33 -0.45 20.10 -5.28
CA TYR A 33 -0.48 21.33 -4.50
C TYR A 33 -0.16 22.59 -5.33
N ASP A 34 -0.09 22.47 -6.67
CA ASP A 34 0.14 23.61 -7.54
C ASP A 34 -1.01 24.62 -7.42
N SER A 35 -0.65 25.89 -7.31
CA SER A 35 -1.55 27.00 -7.57
C SER A 35 -1.99 27.04 -9.04
N SER A 36 -3.09 27.76 -9.32
CA SER A 36 -3.54 27.96 -10.71
C SER A 36 -2.50 28.62 -11.62
N VAL A 37 -1.53 29.33 -11.04
CA VAL A 37 -0.41 29.98 -11.75
C VAL A 37 0.67 28.95 -12.10
N GLU A 38 1.08 28.11 -11.15
CA GLU A 38 2.07 27.05 -11.37
C GLU A 38 1.59 26.03 -12.41
N ALA A 39 0.32 25.61 -12.32
CA ALA A 39 -0.28 24.71 -13.31
C ALA A 39 -0.29 25.31 -14.73
N LYS A 40 -0.48 26.62 -14.88
CA LYS A 40 -0.40 27.32 -16.18
C LYS A 40 1.04 27.44 -16.67
N ASN A 41 1.99 27.64 -15.77
CA ASN A 41 3.42 27.71 -16.10
C ASN A 41 3.92 26.35 -16.62
N ARG A 42 3.60 25.24 -15.93
CA ARG A 42 3.94 23.89 -16.42
C ARG A 42 3.35 23.59 -17.79
N LYS A 43 2.08 23.98 -18.04
CA LYS A 43 1.45 23.87 -19.38
C LYS A 43 2.17 24.64 -20.48
N ARG A 44 2.99 25.63 -20.12
CA ARG A 44 3.83 26.41 -21.03
C ARG A 44 5.27 25.90 -21.07
N GLY A 45 5.57 24.76 -20.44
CA GLY A 45 6.92 24.20 -20.34
C GLY A 45 7.81 24.91 -19.33
N ILE A 46 7.24 25.71 -18.42
CA ILE A 46 7.98 26.43 -17.38
C ILE A 46 7.87 25.63 -16.09
N ASN A 47 8.95 24.96 -15.71
CA ASN A 47 9.05 24.32 -14.39
C ASN A 47 9.09 25.39 -13.29
N PRO A 48 8.13 25.44 -12.36
CA PRO A 48 8.17 26.37 -11.22
C PRO A 48 9.25 26.01 -10.20
N MET A 49 9.85 24.82 -10.29
CA MET A 49 10.91 24.35 -9.40
C MET A 49 12.27 24.92 -9.77
N SER A 50 13.12 25.12 -8.76
CA SER A 50 14.51 25.57 -8.97
C SER A 50 15.31 24.59 -9.81
N GLN A 51 16.29 25.12 -10.56
CA GLN A 51 17.22 24.29 -11.32
C GLN A 51 18.04 23.37 -10.40
N GLU A 52 18.50 23.88 -9.26
CA GLU A 52 19.25 23.10 -8.25
C GLU A 52 18.44 21.87 -7.77
N TYR A 53 17.15 22.06 -7.46
CA TYR A 53 16.28 20.95 -7.08
C TYR A 53 16.11 19.94 -8.24
N THR A 54 15.91 20.44 -9.45
CA THR A 54 15.74 19.60 -10.65
C THR A 54 17.00 18.77 -10.92
N ASP A 55 18.18 19.36 -10.79
CA ASP A 55 19.46 18.68 -10.99
C ASP A 55 19.67 17.56 -9.95
N LYS A 56 19.39 17.86 -8.67
CA LYS A 56 19.46 16.86 -7.58
C LYS A 56 18.49 15.69 -7.80
N VAL A 57 17.26 15.98 -8.24
CA VAL A 57 16.27 14.94 -8.55
C VAL A 57 16.73 14.11 -9.76
N ASN A 58 17.21 14.74 -10.82
CA ASN A 58 17.71 14.05 -12.01
C ASN A 58 18.92 13.16 -11.71
N GLU A 59 19.82 13.60 -10.83
CA GLU A 59 20.93 12.78 -10.35
C GLU A 59 20.43 11.51 -9.65
N LYS A 60 19.47 11.67 -8.72
CA LYS A 60 18.82 10.53 -8.05
C LYS A 60 18.13 9.60 -9.04
N ARG A 61 17.39 10.13 -10.02
CA ARG A 61 16.70 9.33 -11.06
C ARG A 61 17.70 8.55 -11.91
N ALA A 62 18.83 9.16 -12.28
CA ALA A 62 19.91 8.49 -13.01
C ALA A 62 20.53 7.34 -12.20
N GLN A 63 20.76 7.51 -10.89
CA GLN A 63 21.25 6.44 -10.02
C GLN A 63 20.29 5.24 -9.95
N LEU A 64 18.99 5.47 -10.13
CA LEU A 64 17.94 4.45 -10.14
C LEU A 64 17.69 3.86 -11.54
N GLY A 65 18.38 4.34 -12.59
CA GLY A 65 18.14 3.94 -13.98
C GLY A 65 16.82 4.47 -14.57
N VAL A 66 16.34 5.60 -14.06
CA VAL A 66 15.08 6.25 -14.45
C VAL A 66 15.37 7.52 -15.26
N SER A 67 14.52 7.83 -16.23
CA SER A 67 14.65 9.00 -17.11
C SER A 67 14.63 10.31 -16.30
N PRO A 68 15.37 11.37 -16.72
CA PRO A 68 15.28 12.67 -16.06
C PRO A 68 13.91 13.30 -16.23
N LEU A 69 13.59 14.29 -15.38
CA LEU A 69 12.41 15.13 -15.54
C LEU A 69 12.52 15.98 -16.82
N GLY A 70 11.37 16.26 -17.41
CA GLY A 70 11.26 17.17 -18.53
C GLY A 70 11.34 18.65 -18.17
N PRO A 71 11.36 19.53 -19.18
CA PRO A 71 11.43 20.99 -19.00
C PRO A 71 10.28 21.57 -18.16
N ASP A 72 9.15 20.88 -18.08
CA ASP A 72 7.97 21.22 -17.28
C ASP A 72 7.99 20.60 -15.86
N GLY A 73 9.07 19.90 -15.50
CA GLY A 73 9.23 19.23 -14.22
C GLY A 73 8.43 17.93 -14.09
N GLN A 74 7.96 17.34 -15.20
CA GLN A 74 7.20 16.09 -15.19
C GLN A 74 8.03 14.90 -15.68
N ALA A 75 7.62 13.69 -15.31
CA ALA A 75 8.19 12.47 -15.88
C ALA A 75 7.93 12.41 -17.38
N GLN A 76 8.96 12.01 -18.15
CA GLN A 76 8.88 11.97 -19.61
C GLN A 76 8.39 10.63 -20.17
N ASP A 77 8.48 9.57 -19.37
CA ASP A 77 8.13 8.21 -19.75
C ASP A 77 7.68 7.37 -18.53
N GLY A 78 7.42 6.08 -18.76
CA GLY A 78 7.02 5.13 -17.71
C GLY A 78 8.18 4.48 -16.94
N SER A 79 9.40 5.02 -17.00
CA SER A 79 10.56 4.39 -16.35
C SER A 79 10.47 4.38 -14.82
N SER A 80 9.90 5.44 -14.21
CA SER A 80 9.65 5.48 -12.76
C SER A 80 8.59 4.46 -12.33
N ASP A 81 7.56 4.26 -13.16
CA ASP A 81 6.52 3.25 -12.95
C ASP A 81 7.06 1.82 -13.08
N THR A 82 7.93 1.59 -14.07
CA THR A 82 8.62 0.31 -14.26
C THR A 82 9.55 -0.01 -13.09
N PHE A 83 10.32 0.98 -12.63
CA PHE A 83 11.15 0.87 -11.43
C PHE A 83 10.29 0.50 -10.20
N ALA A 84 9.19 1.24 -9.97
CA ALA A 84 8.33 0.99 -8.83
C ALA A 84 7.65 -0.39 -8.90
N SER A 85 7.29 -0.85 -10.09
CA SER A 85 6.71 -2.18 -10.29
C SER A 85 7.71 -3.27 -9.92
N LYS A 86 8.96 -3.17 -10.38
CA LYS A 86 10.03 -4.13 -10.05
C LYS A 86 10.31 -4.18 -8.55
N VAL A 87 10.48 -3.02 -7.91
CA VAL A 87 10.74 -2.95 -6.46
C VAL A 87 9.55 -3.50 -5.66
N ALA A 88 8.32 -3.21 -6.08
CA ALA A 88 7.12 -3.72 -5.42
C ALA A 88 7.00 -5.25 -5.53
N GLU A 89 7.33 -5.83 -6.69
CA GLU A 89 7.39 -7.28 -6.86
C GLU A 89 8.44 -7.91 -5.95
N GLU A 90 9.66 -7.36 -5.92
CA GLU A 90 10.74 -7.83 -5.04
C GLU A 90 10.36 -7.75 -3.54
N GLN A 91 9.72 -6.65 -3.13
CA GLN A 91 9.23 -6.48 -1.75
C GLN A 91 8.08 -7.43 -1.42
N MET A 92 7.14 -7.64 -2.36
CA MET A 92 6.04 -8.58 -2.19
C MET A 92 6.54 -10.02 -2.09
N ASP A 93 7.54 -10.41 -2.86
CA ASP A 93 8.10 -11.76 -2.82
C ASP A 93 8.81 -12.02 -1.48
N LYS A 94 9.59 -11.05 -0.97
CA LYS A 94 10.17 -11.12 0.39
C LYS A 94 9.10 -11.15 1.49
N ALA A 95 8.00 -10.43 1.29
CA ALA A 95 6.90 -10.34 2.25
C ALA A 95 5.97 -11.56 2.23
N ASN A 96 5.99 -12.36 1.17
CA ASN A 96 5.04 -13.46 0.95
C ASN A 96 5.06 -14.48 2.09
N GLU A 97 6.25 -14.80 2.62
CA GLU A 97 6.42 -15.72 3.76
C GLU A 97 5.98 -15.09 5.09
N GLN A 98 5.79 -13.77 5.13
CA GLN A 98 5.49 -13.00 6.34
C GLN A 98 4.08 -12.38 6.31
N LEU A 99 3.22 -12.79 5.38
CA LEU A 99 1.86 -12.23 5.25
C LEU A 99 1.05 -12.37 6.53
N THR A 100 1.17 -13.50 7.23
CA THR A 100 0.55 -13.72 8.54
C THR A 100 1.00 -12.67 9.55
N ARG A 101 2.31 -12.40 9.62
CA ARG A 101 2.88 -11.39 10.53
C ARG A 101 2.34 -10.00 10.18
N TYR A 102 2.38 -9.61 8.91
CA TYR A 102 1.86 -8.31 8.46
C TYR A 102 0.37 -8.13 8.77
N LEU A 103 -0.43 -9.18 8.61
CA LEU A 103 -1.86 -9.13 8.91
C LEU A 103 -2.12 -9.04 10.42
N SER A 104 -1.41 -9.84 11.23
CA SER A 104 -1.52 -9.79 12.69
C SER A 104 -1.14 -8.41 13.24
N GLU A 105 -0.02 -7.83 12.78
CA GLU A 105 0.38 -6.48 13.15
C GLU A 105 -0.65 -5.43 12.74
N ALA A 106 -1.21 -5.54 11.53
CA ALA A 106 -2.23 -4.60 11.06
C ALA A 106 -3.51 -4.68 11.90
N LEU A 107 -3.93 -5.88 12.31
CA LEU A 107 -5.05 -6.09 13.22
C LEU A 107 -4.76 -5.49 14.60
N TYR A 108 -3.58 -5.75 15.16
CA TYR A 108 -3.15 -5.22 16.44
C TYR A 108 -3.09 -3.68 16.47
N GLU A 109 -2.58 -3.07 15.41
CA GLU A 109 -2.45 -1.61 15.32
C GLU A 109 -3.80 -0.91 15.19
N LEU A 110 -4.68 -1.45 14.34
CA LEU A 110 -6.01 -0.90 14.06
C LEU A 110 -7.03 -1.22 15.13
N ASP A 111 -6.83 -2.32 15.86
CA ASP A 111 -7.71 -2.85 16.90
C ASP A 111 -9.22 -2.76 16.56
N PRO A 112 -9.67 -3.39 15.46
CA PRO A 112 -11.03 -3.24 14.96
C PRO A 112 -12.11 -3.82 15.90
N ALA A 113 -11.72 -4.70 16.83
CA ALA A 113 -12.61 -5.24 17.86
C ALA A 113 -12.54 -4.46 19.18
N ASN A 114 -11.72 -3.40 19.26
CA ASN A 114 -11.51 -2.58 20.44
C ASN A 114 -11.22 -3.43 21.70
N THR A 115 -10.29 -4.36 21.56
CA THR A 115 -10.01 -5.38 22.58
C THR A 115 -9.13 -4.84 23.72
N TYR A 116 -8.64 -3.60 23.62
CA TYR A 116 -7.65 -3.02 24.53
C TYR A 116 -6.36 -3.88 24.61
N CYS A 117 -6.07 -4.69 23.60
CA CYS A 117 -4.92 -5.63 23.61
C CYS A 117 -3.56 -4.94 23.81
N LYS A 118 -3.44 -3.65 23.46
CA LYS A 118 -2.22 -2.85 23.71
C LYS A 118 -1.87 -2.72 25.19
N GLU A 119 -2.86 -2.79 26.07
CA GLU A 119 -2.68 -2.63 27.52
C GLU A 119 -2.30 -3.94 28.21
N ASN A 120 -2.73 -5.08 27.65
CA ASN A 120 -2.54 -6.41 28.27
C ASN A 120 -1.46 -7.26 27.61
N SER A 121 -0.77 -6.76 26.57
CA SER A 121 0.26 -7.53 25.82
C SER A 121 -0.26 -8.89 25.30
N CYS A 122 -1.55 -8.95 24.94
CA CYS A 122 -2.18 -10.14 24.39
C CYS A 122 -1.95 -10.17 22.87
N PHE A 123 -0.93 -10.92 22.44
CA PHE A 123 -0.51 -10.98 21.03
C PHE A 123 -1.12 -12.16 20.25
N ASP A 124 -1.73 -13.14 20.92
CA ASP A 124 -2.10 -14.43 20.34
C ASP A 124 -3.43 -14.42 19.57
N GLU A 125 -4.41 -13.62 20.01
CA GLU A 125 -5.76 -13.59 19.40
C GLU A 125 -5.73 -13.15 17.92
N TYR A 126 -5.04 -12.03 17.63
CA TYR A 126 -4.90 -11.56 16.25
C TYR A 126 -3.93 -12.41 15.43
N GLU A 127 -2.97 -13.08 16.06
CA GLU A 127 -2.09 -14.03 15.37
C GLU A 127 -2.87 -15.25 14.88
N LEU A 128 -3.71 -15.85 15.72
CA LEU A 128 -4.56 -16.99 15.34
C LEU A 128 -5.54 -16.61 14.23
N ILE A 129 -6.15 -15.42 14.31
CA ILE A 129 -7.04 -14.89 13.27
C ILE A 129 -6.27 -14.70 11.96
N ALA A 130 -5.07 -14.13 12.01
CA ALA A 130 -4.24 -13.91 10.83
C ALA A 130 -3.86 -15.25 10.17
N GLN A 131 -3.32 -16.20 10.95
CA GLN A 131 -2.95 -17.54 10.47
C GLN A 131 -4.13 -18.23 9.79
N SER A 132 -5.28 -18.27 10.47
CA SER A 132 -6.49 -18.91 9.95
C SER A 132 -7.03 -18.21 8.70
N THR A 133 -6.94 -16.89 8.64
CA THR A 133 -7.38 -16.10 7.48
C THR A 133 -6.53 -16.40 6.25
N ILE A 134 -5.19 -16.38 6.38
CA ILE A 134 -4.27 -16.66 5.28
C ILE A 134 -4.44 -18.10 4.80
N ALA A 135 -4.54 -19.07 5.70
CA ALA A 135 -4.78 -20.47 5.32
C ALA A 135 -6.12 -20.66 4.59
N THR A 136 -7.17 -19.95 5.01
CA THR A 136 -8.49 -20.02 4.36
C THR A 136 -8.46 -19.37 2.98
N GLU A 137 -7.70 -18.28 2.81
CA GLU A 137 -7.53 -17.59 1.52
C GLU A 137 -6.75 -18.45 0.52
N GLN A 138 -5.68 -19.11 0.97
CA GLN A 138 -4.91 -20.06 0.16
C GLN A 138 -5.73 -21.27 -0.29
N ASN A 139 -6.78 -21.62 0.44
CA ASN A 139 -7.77 -22.63 0.04
C ASN A 139 -8.85 -22.10 -0.93
N GLY A 140 -8.68 -20.89 -1.45
CA GLY A 140 -9.51 -20.31 -2.49
C GLY A 140 -10.67 -19.44 -2.00
N LYS A 141 -10.76 -19.15 -0.70
CA LYS A 141 -11.78 -18.21 -0.19
C LYS A 141 -11.31 -16.76 -0.36
N PRO A 142 -12.16 -15.80 -0.75
CA PRO A 142 -11.75 -14.41 -0.81
C PRO A 142 -11.26 -13.89 0.53
N PHE A 143 -10.12 -13.19 0.54
CA PHE A 143 -9.56 -12.58 1.74
C PHE A 143 -10.59 -11.79 2.55
N SER A 144 -11.40 -10.97 1.86
CA SER A 144 -12.43 -10.13 2.50
C SER A 144 -13.52 -10.92 3.22
N VAL A 145 -13.86 -12.12 2.72
CA VAL A 145 -14.83 -13.02 3.36
C VAL A 145 -14.16 -13.77 4.50
N ALA A 146 -12.95 -14.31 4.27
CA ALA A 146 -12.19 -15.03 5.28
C ALA A 146 -11.94 -14.18 6.54
N ILE A 147 -11.40 -12.96 6.39
CA ILE A 147 -11.11 -12.10 7.55
C ILE A 147 -12.38 -11.70 8.30
N ARG A 148 -13.45 -11.39 7.56
CA ARG A 148 -14.74 -11.01 8.16
C ARG A 148 -15.32 -12.12 9.02
N GLU A 149 -15.36 -13.34 8.49
CA GLU A 149 -15.88 -14.49 9.24
C GLU A 149 -15.02 -14.81 10.45
N LYS A 150 -13.68 -14.80 10.32
CA LYS A 150 -12.79 -15.09 11.45
C LYS A 150 -12.94 -14.07 12.57
N MET A 151 -13.08 -12.79 12.22
CA MET A 151 -13.32 -11.72 13.19
C MET A 151 -14.69 -11.87 13.88
N ILE A 152 -15.77 -12.12 13.13
CA ILE A 152 -17.11 -12.34 13.69
C ILE A 152 -17.15 -13.59 14.58
N ASN A 153 -16.51 -14.68 14.16
CA ASN A 153 -16.51 -15.92 14.93
C ASN A 153 -15.70 -15.81 16.23
N SER A 154 -14.66 -14.97 16.25
CA SER A 154 -13.80 -14.79 17.42
C SER A 154 -14.39 -13.82 18.43
N PHE A 155 -15.02 -12.73 17.96
CA PHE A 155 -15.45 -11.63 18.83
C PHE A 155 -16.97 -11.40 18.87
N GLY A 156 -17.77 -12.12 18.08
CA GLY A 156 -19.19 -11.87 17.92
C GLY A 156 -19.51 -10.76 16.90
N ARG A 157 -20.68 -10.83 16.26
CA ARG A 157 -21.10 -9.85 15.24
C ARG A 157 -21.38 -8.49 15.86
N GLU A 158 -21.92 -8.49 17.06
CA GLU A 158 -22.32 -7.35 17.88
C GLU A 158 -21.16 -6.44 18.28
N THR A 159 -19.93 -6.98 18.32
CA THR A 159 -18.71 -6.22 18.62
C THR A 159 -18.39 -5.19 17.53
N PHE A 160 -18.81 -5.42 16.29
CA PHE A 160 -18.47 -4.56 15.16
C PHE A 160 -19.65 -3.68 14.74
N ASP A 161 -19.39 -2.38 14.57
CA ASP A 161 -20.32 -1.52 13.84
C ASP A 161 -20.39 -1.91 12.35
N HIS A 162 -21.42 -1.44 11.65
CA HIS A 162 -21.64 -1.76 10.24
C HIS A 162 -20.52 -1.24 9.31
N LYS A 163 -19.91 -0.09 9.63
CA LYS A 163 -18.83 0.48 8.81
C LYS A 163 -17.57 -0.37 8.98
N THR A 164 -17.14 -0.61 10.21
CA THR A 164 -15.92 -1.36 10.56
C THR A 164 -15.92 -2.72 9.88
N ILE A 165 -16.98 -3.51 10.03
CA ILE A 165 -17.04 -4.86 9.43
C ILE A 165 -16.99 -4.86 7.89
N ASN A 166 -17.46 -3.77 7.26
CA ASN A 166 -17.52 -3.65 5.80
C ASN A 166 -16.27 -3.05 5.18
N THR A 167 -15.50 -2.25 5.93
CA THR A 167 -14.28 -1.59 5.41
C THR A 167 -12.99 -2.19 5.94
N MET A 168 -13.06 -3.09 6.92
CA MET A 168 -11.89 -3.69 7.58
C MET A 168 -10.92 -4.34 6.59
N SER A 169 -11.40 -5.13 5.62
CA SER A 169 -10.50 -5.79 4.66
C SER A 169 -9.68 -4.78 3.86
N ASP A 170 -10.32 -3.70 3.36
CA ASP A 170 -9.62 -2.66 2.61
C ASP A 170 -8.64 -1.86 3.50
N THR A 171 -9.03 -1.62 4.75
CA THR A 171 -8.21 -0.91 5.73
C THR A 171 -6.96 -1.72 6.10
N LEU A 172 -7.11 -3.02 6.31
CA LEU A 172 -6.00 -3.95 6.56
C LEU A 172 -5.07 -4.04 5.36
N ILE A 173 -5.59 -4.20 4.14
CA ILE A 173 -4.78 -4.26 2.92
C ILE A 173 -3.97 -2.96 2.77
N LYS A 174 -4.57 -1.79 3.04
CA LYS A 174 -3.85 -0.50 3.01
C LYS A 174 -2.73 -0.46 4.04
N SER A 175 -3.01 -0.86 5.29
CA SER A 175 -2.01 -0.89 6.36
C SER A 175 -0.84 -1.82 6.03
N MET A 176 -1.13 -3.05 5.60
CA MET A 176 -0.13 -4.03 5.16
C MET A 176 0.70 -3.50 3.99
N ALA A 177 0.07 -2.91 2.98
CA ALA A 177 0.77 -2.39 1.80
C ALA A 177 1.78 -1.29 2.15
N VAL A 178 1.46 -0.40 3.10
CA VAL A 178 2.40 0.63 3.57
C VAL A 178 3.62 0.01 4.24
N LYS A 179 3.42 -1.03 5.06
CA LYS A 179 4.52 -1.73 5.73
C LYS A 179 5.40 -2.48 4.73
N ILE A 180 4.79 -3.23 3.81
CA ILE A 180 5.52 -4.00 2.80
C ILE A 180 6.33 -3.08 1.87
N ALA A 181 5.77 -1.93 1.48
CA ALA A 181 6.48 -0.95 0.66
C ALA A 181 7.74 -0.35 1.31
N ARG A 182 7.92 -0.55 2.62
CA ARG A 182 9.05 -0.04 3.41
C ARG A 182 10.06 -1.13 3.80
N ALA A 183 9.75 -2.40 3.53
CA ALA A 183 10.59 -3.56 3.84
C ALA A 183 11.74 -3.71 2.83
#